data_AF-A0A420FK22-F1
#
_entry.id   AF-A0A420FK22-F1
#
_cell.length_a   1.000
_cell.length_b   1.000
_cell.length_c   1.000
_cell.angle_alpha   90.00
_cell.angle_beta   90.00
_cell.angle_gamma   90.00
#
_symmetry.space_group_name_H-M   'P 1'
#
loop_
_entity.id
_entity.type
_entity.pdbx_description
1 polymer ?
#
loop_
_entity_poly.entity_id
_entity_poly.type
_entity_poly.pdbx_seq_one_letter_code
_entity_poly.pdbx_strand_id
1 'polypeptide(L)'
;MQKFHSIATDRYIPLSFDNAYLFSQYDRISNFLVFNLDKKYRNFLAKPVKNNYDIDWYSIHMGLQPVEHSSYREYGLKQYWLVMEELQKRIEDLMRNRDANVQYWGAILQTVFNPEDNLIFTNGQDICIIWGWKFENNQNRKPHLLGDSFQESISPEDTPLPPQIPDMDPPIADISAPKQSQNLEPVPAIEPPISSPVAPEEYFMADVKEENIDVEIAKKESFLAFLKYIAVTYWWVLIVLLVLICLVFFFKSLIHRS
;
A
#
# COMPACT_ATOMS: atom_id res chain seq x y z
N MET A 1 -16.75 -7.02 -10.98
CA MET A 1 -16.35 -6.95 -9.56
C MET A 1 -17.60 -6.99 -8.71
N GLN A 2 -17.52 -7.49 -7.49
CA GLN A 2 -18.62 -7.57 -6.53
C GLN A 2 -18.27 -6.85 -5.24
N LYS A 3 -19.27 -6.25 -4.59
CA LYS A 3 -19.13 -5.65 -3.26
C LYS A 3 -18.86 -6.76 -2.25
N PHE A 4 -17.83 -6.58 -1.41
CA PHE A 4 -17.52 -7.52 -0.33
C PHE A 4 -17.32 -6.87 1.03
N HIS A 5 -17.16 -5.54 1.09
CA HIS A 5 -17.00 -4.81 2.34
C HIS A 5 -17.53 -3.38 2.23
N SER A 6 -17.86 -2.78 3.37
CA SER A 6 -18.33 -1.41 3.49
C SER A 6 -17.88 -0.82 4.81
N ILE A 7 -17.48 0.46 4.81
CA ILE A 7 -17.24 1.23 6.05
C ILE A 7 -18.06 2.51 6.01
N ALA A 8 -18.45 3.01 7.19
CA ALA A 8 -19.02 4.34 7.32
C ALA A 8 -17.91 5.40 7.34
N THR A 9 -18.10 6.48 6.58
CA THR A 9 -17.12 7.56 6.37
C THR A 9 -16.88 8.44 7.60
N ASP A 10 -17.78 8.39 8.58
CA ASP A 10 -17.69 9.15 9.83
C ASP A 10 -16.76 8.51 10.87
N ARG A 11 -16.42 7.23 10.68
CA ARG A 11 -15.58 6.46 11.62
C ARG A 11 -14.09 6.52 11.33
N TYR A 12 -13.72 6.87 10.11
CA TYR A 12 -12.34 6.78 9.64
C TYR A 12 -11.91 8.08 8.97
N ILE A 13 -10.60 8.30 8.88
CA ILE A 13 -10.04 9.47 8.22
C ILE A 13 -9.55 9.03 6.84
N PRO A 14 -9.99 9.65 5.73
CA PRO A 14 -9.51 9.27 4.41
C PRO A 14 -8.03 9.63 4.25
N LEU A 15 -7.25 8.76 3.62
CA LEU A 15 -5.88 9.06 3.24
C LEU A 15 -5.89 10.07 2.09
N SER A 16 -5.00 11.05 2.17
CA SER A 16 -4.83 12.05 1.14
C SER A 16 -3.35 12.28 0.86
N PHE A 17 -3.06 12.64 -0.39
CA PHE A 17 -1.76 13.07 -0.84
C PHE A 17 -1.96 14.24 -1.78
N ASP A 18 -1.21 15.32 -1.56
CA ASP A 18 -1.27 16.54 -2.39
C ASP A 18 -2.72 17.05 -2.62
N ASN A 19 -3.46 17.23 -1.51
CA ASN A 19 -4.85 17.71 -1.48
C ASN A 19 -5.91 16.81 -2.15
N ALA A 20 -5.55 15.62 -2.60
CA ALA A 20 -6.49 14.66 -3.17
C ALA A 20 -6.64 13.42 -2.30
N TYR A 21 -7.86 12.91 -2.17
CA TYR A 21 -8.10 11.64 -1.47
C TYR A 21 -7.64 10.46 -2.32
N LEU A 22 -6.79 9.60 -1.75
CA LEU A 22 -6.18 8.50 -2.47
C LEU A 22 -7.21 7.48 -2.98
N PHE A 23 -8.29 7.23 -2.22
CA PHE A 23 -9.36 6.32 -2.66
C PHE A 23 -10.02 6.77 -3.97
N SER A 24 -10.07 8.08 -4.24
CA SER A 24 -10.65 8.63 -5.48
C SER A 24 -9.75 8.39 -6.70
N GLN A 25 -8.48 8.07 -6.49
CA GLN A 25 -7.48 7.85 -7.54
C GLN A 25 -7.25 6.37 -7.84
N TYR A 26 -8.21 5.48 -7.51
CA TYR A 26 -8.06 4.03 -7.69
C TYR A 26 -7.59 3.64 -9.09
N ASP A 27 -8.24 4.13 -10.15
CA ASP A 27 -7.92 3.71 -11.51
C ASP A 27 -6.50 4.19 -11.90
N ARG A 28 -6.10 5.39 -11.45
CA ARG A 28 -4.75 5.96 -11.66
C ARG A 28 -3.67 5.12 -10.97
N ILE A 29 -3.87 4.79 -9.70
CA ILE A 29 -2.93 4.00 -8.88
C ILE A 29 -2.88 2.55 -9.39
N SER A 30 -4.03 1.94 -9.65
CA SER A 30 -4.10 0.55 -10.14
C SER A 30 -3.42 0.39 -11.49
N ASN A 31 -3.63 1.35 -12.41
CA ASN A 31 -2.95 1.36 -13.69
C ASN A 31 -1.44 1.56 -13.52
N PHE A 32 -1.01 2.47 -12.64
CA PHE A 32 0.42 2.66 -12.38
C PHE A 32 1.10 1.35 -11.94
N LEU A 33 0.50 0.64 -10.98
CA LEU A 33 1.03 -0.64 -10.48
C LEU A 33 1.16 -1.69 -11.60
N VAL A 34 0.13 -1.82 -12.43
CA VAL A 34 0.08 -2.85 -13.47
C VAL A 34 1.04 -2.55 -14.64
N PHE A 35 1.16 -1.29 -15.03
CA PHE A 35 1.95 -0.90 -16.20
C PHE A 35 3.41 -0.60 -15.89
N ASN A 36 3.73 -0.12 -14.67
CA ASN A 36 5.09 0.30 -14.32
C ASN A 36 5.80 -0.64 -13.34
N LEU A 37 5.06 -1.51 -12.62
CA LEU A 37 5.68 -2.46 -11.69
C LEU A 37 5.51 -3.90 -12.17
N ASP A 38 4.30 -4.45 -12.11
CA ASP A 38 4.02 -5.83 -12.50
C ASP A 38 2.50 -6.07 -12.64
N LYS A 39 2.11 -6.89 -13.61
CA LYS A 39 0.71 -7.31 -13.81
C LYS A 39 0.13 -8.08 -12.64
N LYS A 40 0.94 -8.73 -11.79
CA LYS A 40 0.47 -9.47 -10.61
C LYS A 40 -0.21 -8.59 -9.57
N TYR A 41 0.09 -7.28 -9.54
CA TYR A 41 -0.58 -6.34 -8.62
C TYR A 41 -2.02 -6.02 -9.05
N ARG A 42 -2.44 -6.50 -10.22
CA ARG A 42 -3.83 -6.41 -10.67
C ARG A 42 -4.74 -7.09 -9.64
N ASN A 43 -5.77 -6.36 -9.21
CA ASN A 43 -6.75 -6.79 -8.20
C ASN A 43 -6.24 -6.95 -6.77
N PHE A 44 -4.95 -6.68 -6.50
CA PHE A 44 -4.44 -6.65 -5.12
C PHE A 44 -5.15 -5.56 -4.30
N LEU A 45 -5.35 -4.39 -4.91
CA LEU A 45 -6.18 -3.31 -4.36
C LEU A 45 -7.66 -3.54 -4.69
N ALA A 46 -8.51 -3.54 -3.67
CA ALA A 46 -9.95 -3.46 -3.86
C ALA A 46 -10.37 -2.08 -4.40
N LYS A 47 -11.40 -2.03 -5.24
CA LYS A 47 -11.93 -0.78 -5.81
C LYS A 47 -12.89 -0.10 -4.82
N PRO A 48 -12.55 1.07 -4.25
CA PRO A 48 -13.47 1.84 -3.43
C PRO A 48 -14.51 2.56 -4.31
N VAL A 49 -15.75 2.60 -3.85
CA VAL A 49 -16.84 3.37 -4.45
C VAL A 49 -17.55 4.11 -3.32
N LYS A 50 -17.58 5.43 -3.39
CA LYS A 50 -18.30 6.25 -2.41
C LYS A 50 -19.80 6.15 -2.67
N ASN A 51 -20.55 5.79 -1.63
CA ASN A 51 -22.01 5.69 -1.67
C ASN A 51 -22.59 6.45 -0.47
N ASN A 52 -22.94 7.72 -0.69
CA ASN A 52 -23.41 8.65 0.34
C ASN A 52 -22.42 8.76 1.52
N TYR A 53 -22.79 8.19 2.66
CA TYR A 53 -22.02 8.18 3.91
C TYR A 53 -21.16 6.93 4.09
N ASP A 54 -21.19 6.01 3.13
CA ASP A 54 -20.41 4.78 3.16
C ASP A 54 -19.40 4.76 2.02
N ILE A 55 -18.32 3.99 2.20
CA ILE A 55 -17.45 3.55 1.11
C ILE A 55 -17.61 2.05 0.98
N ASP A 56 -17.93 1.62 -0.24
CA ASP A 56 -18.07 0.22 -0.63
C ASP A 56 -16.80 -0.25 -1.36
N TRP A 57 -16.26 -1.40 -0.98
CA TRP A 57 -15.13 -2.02 -1.69
C TRP A 57 -15.59 -3.19 -2.56
N TYR A 58 -15.07 -3.18 -3.78
CA TYR A 58 -15.35 -4.16 -4.80
C TYR A 58 -14.08 -4.94 -5.18
N SER A 59 -14.23 -6.26 -5.36
CA SER A 59 -13.15 -7.13 -5.82
C SER A 59 -13.66 -8.09 -6.90
N ILE A 60 -12.76 -8.66 -7.70
CA ILE A 60 -13.10 -9.78 -8.59
C ILE A 60 -13.17 -11.11 -7.82
N HIS A 61 -12.49 -11.19 -6.67
CA HIS A 61 -12.39 -12.42 -5.88
C HIS A 61 -13.67 -12.64 -5.08
N MET A 62 -14.02 -13.92 -4.89
CA MET A 62 -15.24 -14.32 -4.21
C MET A 62 -14.94 -15.05 -2.92
N GLY A 63 -15.86 -14.95 -1.94
CA GLY A 63 -15.68 -15.53 -0.62
C GLY A 63 -14.59 -14.86 0.22
N LEU A 64 -14.26 -13.59 -0.05
CA LEU A 64 -13.28 -12.84 0.72
C LEU A 64 -13.77 -12.61 2.16
N GLN A 65 -12.95 -13.01 3.13
CA GLN A 65 -13.17 -12.79 4.55
C GLN A 65 -12.01 -11.98 5.14
N PRO A 66 -12.24 -11.14 6.17
CA PRO A 66 -11.15 -10.48 6.89
C PRO A 66 -10.14 -11.52 7.37
N VAL A 67 -8.86 -11.28 7.11
CA VAL A 67 -7.78 -12.22 7.48
C VAL A 67 -7.80 -12.54 8.97
N GLU A 68 -8.26 -11.60 9.79
CA GLU A 68 -8.31 -11.72 11.24
C GLU A 68 -9.21 -12.85 11.73
N HIS A 69 -10.28 -13.12 10.99
CA HIS A 69 -11.34 -14.07 11.35
C HIS A 69 -11.43 -15.24 10.37
N SER A 70 -10.50 -15.33 9.42
CA SER A 70 -10.49 -16.38 8.39
C SER A 70 -9.73 -17.63 8.87
N SER A 71 -10.21 -18.81 8.48
CA SER A 71 -9.44 -20.06 8.59
C SER A 71 -8.13 -20.04 7.81
N TYR A 72 -7.99 -19.12 6.85
CA TYR A 72 -6.82 -18.96 5.99
C TYR A 72 -5.89 -17.83 6.46
N ARG A 73 -5.93 -17.46 7.74
CA ARG A 73 -5.18 -16.34 8.30
C ARG A 73 -3.69 -16.37 7.97
N GLU A 74 -3.03 -17.51 8.19
CA GLU A 74 -1.59 -17.66 7.96
C GLU A 74 -1.22 -17.46 6.49
N TYR A 75 -1.99 -18.10 5.60
CA TYR A 75 -1.86 -17.92 4.15
C TYR A 75 -2.02 -16.43 3.77
N GLY A 76 -3.10 -15.79 4.22
CA GLY A 76 -3.41 -14.40 3.88
C GLY A 76 -2.31 -13.42 4.34
N LEU A 77 -1.82 -13.57 5.58
CA LEU A 77 -0.73 -12.75 6.11
C LEU A 77 0.58 -13.00 5.37
N LYS A 78 0.92 -14.26 5.08
CA LYS A 78 2.15 -14.61 4.34
C LYS A 78 2.13 -14.00 2.94
N GLN A 79 1.06 -14.19 2.18
CA GLN A 79 0.95 -13.66 0.82
C GLN A 79 0.97 -12.13 0.82
N TYR A 80 0.28 -11.49 1.77
CA TYR A 80 0.33 -10.04 1.92
C TYR A 80 1.77 -9.55 2.13
N TRP A 81 2.50 -10.13 3.09
CA TRP A 81 3.86 -9.67 3.39
C TRP A 81 4.86 -9.95 2.26
N LEU A 82 4.70 -11.04 1.50
CA LEU A 82 5.49 -11.28 0.29
C LEU A 82 5.30 -10.15 -0.74
N VAL A 83 4.05 -9.74 -0.98
CA VAL A 83 3.73 -8.63 -1.88
C VAL A 83 4.28 -7.30 -1.34
N MET A 84 4.12 -7.03 -0.04
CA MET A 84 4.57 -5.80 0.59
C MET A 84 6.09 -5.65 0.58
N GLU A 85 6.85 -6.72 0.83
CA GLU A 85 8.32 -6.68 0.77
C GLU A 85 8.82 -6.35 -0.64
N GLU A 86 8.18 -6.90 -1.66
CA GLU A 86 8.54 -6.59 -3.04
C GLU A 86 8.16 -5.15 -3.40
N LEU A 87 6.93 -4.73 -3.09
CA LEU A 87 6.46 -3.36 -3.33
C LEU A 87 7.34 -2.35 -2.61
N GLN A 88 7.74 -2.61 -1.38
CA GLN A 88 8.57 -1.69 -0.61
C GLN A 88 9.92 -1.43 -1.27
N LYS A 89 10.57 -2.47 -1.82
CA LYS A 89 11.81 -2.31 -2.60
C LYS A 89 11.57 -1.44 -3.83
N ARG A 90 10.49 -1.68 -4.57
CA ARG A 90 10.12 -0.87 -5.75
C ARG A 90 9.85 0.58 -5.37
N ILE A 91 9.14 0.82 -4.27
CA ILE A 91 8.84 2.16 -3.75
C ILE A 91 10.14 2.89 -3.38
N GLU A 92 11.06 2.22 -2.70
CA GLU A 92 12.38 2.80 -2.38
C GLU A 92 13.18 3.16 -3.62
N ASP A 93 13.10 2.36 -4.69
CA ASP A 93 13.73 2.68 -5.98
C ASP A 93 13.09 3.90 -6.64
N LEU A 94 11.76 4.01 -6.65
CA LEU A 94 11.03 5.18 -7.16
C LEU A 94 11.42 6.45 -6.39
N MET A 95 11.51 6.36 -5.07
CA MET A 95 11.88 7.48 -4.20
C MET A 95 13.34 7.93 -4.36
N ARG A 96 14.24 7.03 -4.76
CA ARG A 96 15.66 7.35 -5.04
C ARG A 96 15.91 7.82 -6.46
N ASN A 97 14.89 7.80 -7.34
CA ASN A 97 15.01 8.29 -8.70
C ASN A 97 15.34 9.79 -8.72
N ARG A 98 15.92 10.31 -9.81
CA ARG A 98 16.20 11.75 -9.96
C ARG A 98 14.98 12.53 -10.45
N ASP A 99 14.04 11.85 -11.11
CA ASP A 99 12.83 12.46 -11.66
C ASP A 99 11.81 12.72 -10.55
N ALA A 100 11.36 13.98 -10.43
CA ALA A 100 10.41 14.41 -9.41
C ALA A 100 9.03 13.74 -9.54
N ASN A 101 8.57 13.46 -10.76
CA ASN A 101 7.31 12.75 -10.99
C ASN A 101 7.41 11.28 -10.58
N VAL A 102 8.57 10.65 -10.78
CA VAL A 102 8.81 9.28 -10.32
C VAL A 102 8.84 9.22 -8.79
N GLN A 103 9.51 10.17 -8.14
CA GLN A 103 9.50 10.30 -6.69
C GLN A 103 8.08 10.55 -6.16
N TYR A 104 7.30 11.40 -6.82
CA TYR A 104 5.90 11.67 -6.47
C TYR A 104 5.06 10.39 -6.44
N TRP A 105 5.24 9.52 -7.44
CA TRP A 105 4.60 8.20 -7.45
C TRP A 105 5.09 7.32 -6.30
N GLY A 106 6.39 7.30 -6.02
CA GLY A 106 6.95 6.62 -4.85
C GLY A 106 6.25 7.03 -3.55
N ALA A 107 6.02 8.34 -3.36
CA ALA A 107 5.38 8.87 -2.16
C ALA A 107 3.88 8.53 -2.07
N ILE A 108 3.15 8.53 -3.19
CA ILE A 108 1.78 8.03 -3.25
C ILE A 108 1.73 6.57 -2.82
N LEU A 109 2.55 5.72 -3.44
CA LEU A 109 2.55 4.28 -3.16
C LEU A 109 2.98 3.99 -1.72
N GLN A 110 3.95 4.72 -1.17
CA GLN A 110 4.34 4.62 0.24
C GLN A 110 3.15 4.90 1.18
N THR A 111 2.30 5.87 0.82
CA THR A 111 1.10 6.20 1.60
C THR A 111 0.00 5.15 1.45
N VAL A 112 -0.19 4.61 0.24
CA VAL A 112 -1.21 3.58 -0.05
C VAL A 112 -0.88 2.26 0.65
N PHE A 113 0.38 1.85 0.61
CA PHE A 113 0.88 0.58 1.14
C PHE A 113 1.49 0.74 2.54
N ASN A 114 0.82 1.52 3.39
CA ASN A 114 1.12 1.52 4.81
C ASN A 114 0.42 0.33 5.49
N PRO A 115 1.14 -0.62 6.12
CA PRO A 115 0.52 -1.77 6.78
C PRO A 115 -0.48 -1.42 7.89
N GLU A 116 -0.33 -0.26 8.53
CA GLU A 116 -1.27 0.22 9.55
C GLU A 116 -2.60 0.69 8.93
N ASP A 117 -2.60 1.06 7.65
CA ASP A 117 -3.77 1.59 6.94
C ASP A 117 -4.30 0.62 5.90
N ASN A 118 -3.97 -0.68 6.05
CA ASN A 118 -4.44 -1.73 5.17
C ASN A 118 -5.21 -2.79 5.97
N LEU A 119 -6.36 -3.20 5.44
CA LEU A 119 -7.11 -4.36 5.95
C LEU A 119 -7.03 -5.49 4.91
N ILE A 120 -6.60 -6.66 5.35
CA ILE A 120 -6.33 -7.79 4.47
C ILE A 120 -7.56 -8.70 4.43
N PHE A 121 -7.97 -9.09 3.22
CA PHE A 121 -9.02 -10.06 2.99
C PHE A 121 -8.49 -11.24 2.18
N THR A 122 -8.97 -12.45 2.49
CA THR A 122 -8.59 -13.66 1.79
C THR A 122 -9.72 -14.68 1.74
N ASN A 123 -9.69 -15.55 0.73
CA ASN A 123 -10.54 -16.74 0.59
C ASN A 123 -9.72 -18.04 0.64
N GLY A 124 -8.43 -17.96 1.00
CA GLY A 124 -7.50 -19.10 1.00
C GLY A 124 -6.79 -19.39 -0.32
N GLN A 125 -7.18 -18.71 -1.40
CA GLN A 125 -6.55 -18.82 -2.73
C GLN A 125 -6.05 -17.47 -3.25
N ASP A 126 -6.75 -16.40 -2.91
CA ASP A 126 -6.47 -15.04 -3.31
C ASP A 126 -6.39 -14.14 -2.08
N ILE A 127 -5.74 -12.99 -2.26
CA ILE A 127 -5.76 -11.89 -1.30
C ILE A 127 -6.17 -10.59 -1.97
N CYS A 128 -6.83 -9.73 -1.21
CA CYS A 128 -7.21 -8.40 -1.64
C CYS A 128 -7.17 -7.47 -0.43
N ILE A 129 -6.69 -6.24 -0.61
CA ILE A 129 -6.59 -5.28 0.49
C ILE A 129 -7.59 -4.14 0.31
N ILE A 130 -8.16 -3.75 1.44
CA ILE A 130 -8.88 -2.48 1.61
C ILE A 130 -7.88 -1.44 2.05
N TRP A 131 -7.96 -0.25 1.46
CA TRP A 131 -6.96 0.81 1.52
C TRP A 131 -7.61 2.18 1.35
N GLY A 132 -6.82 3.25 1.50
CA GLY A 132 -7.25 4.63 1.24
C GLY A 132 -7.88 5.34 2.43
N TRP A 133 -7.88 4.71 3.60
CA TRP A 133 -8.39 5.25 4.87
C TRP A 133 -7.45 4.86 6.01
N LYS A 134 -7.38 5.70 7.03
CA LYS A 134 -6.62 5.43 8.25
C LYS A 134 -7.37 4.44 9.11
N PHE A 135 -6.88 3.22 9.17
CA PHE A 135 -7.49 2.14 9.96
C PHE A 135 -6.77 1.90 11.28
N GLU A 136 -5.52 2.36 11.41
CA GLU A 136 -4.70 2.18 12.62
C GLU A 136 -4.59 0.69 13.03
N ASN A 137 -4.45 -0.16 12.03
CA ASN A 137 -4.42 -1.61 12.16
C ASN A 137 -3.05 -2.12 12.63
N ASN A 138 -2.99 -2.47 13.92
CA ASN A 138 -1.80 -3.06 14.55
C ASN A 138 -1.74 -4.61 14.47
N GLN A 139 -2.68 -5.24 13.76
CA GLN A 139 -2.81 -6.70 13.70
C GLN A 139 -2.08 -7.35 12.52
N ASN A 140 -1.66 -6.56 11.53
CA ASN A 140 -0.91 -7.02 10.35
C ASN A 140 0.55 -7.38 10.68
N ARG A 141 0.79 -8.15 11.75
CA ARG A 141 2.15 -8.50 12.18
C ARG A 141 2.85 -9.34 11.10
N LYS A 142 4.10 -8.98 10.80
CA LYS A 142 4.95 -9.70 9.85
C LYS A 142 5.20 -11.13 10.36
N PRO A 143 4.81 -12.18 9.60
CA PRO A 143 5.17 -13.55 9.95
C PRO A 143 6.69 -13.71 9.97
N HIS A 144 7.20 -14.59 10.84
CA HIS A 144 8.59 -15.00 10.77
C HIS A 144 8.77 -15.83 9.49
N LEU A 145 9.31 -15.22 8.42
CA LEU A 145 9.52 -15.88 7.13
C LEU A 145 10.76 -16.79 7.11
N LEU A 146 11.31 -17.13 8.28
CA LEU A 146 12.48 -17.99 8.41
C LEU A 146 12.04 -19.46 8.44
N GLY A 147 12.00 -20.07 7.25
CA GLY A 147 12.32 -21.48 7.00
C GLY A 147 11.66 -22.54 7.87
N ASP A 148 10.39 -22.85 7.63
CA ASP A 148 9.85 -24.17 7.96
C ASP A 148 10.06 -25.13 6.79
N SER A 149 11.26 -25.71 6.73
CA SER A 149 11.29 -27.17 6.63
C SER A 149 10.52 -27.69 7.85
N PHE A 150 9.38 -28.32 7.61
CA PHE A 150 8.56 -29.02 8.61
C PHE A 150 9.35 -29.46 9.86
N GLN A 151 9.31 -28.64 10.91
CA GLN A 151 9.45 -29.14 12.27
C GLN A 151 8.09 -29.03 12.91
N GLU A 152 7.35 -30.12 12.70
CA GLU A 152 6.25 -30.55 13.54
C GLU A 152 6.61 -30.25 15.00
N SER A 153 5.78 -29.43 15.63
CA SER A 153 5.92 -29.06 17.03
C SER A 153 5.85 -30.32 17.90
N ILE A 154 6.99 -30.79 18.41
CA ILE A 154 7.00 -31.75 19.51
C ILE A 154 7.33 -30.95 20.78
N SER A 155 6.31 -30.71 21.58
CA SER A 155 6.44 -30.19 22.95
C SER A 155 7.20 -31.21 23.81
N PRO A 156 8.10 -30.76 24.72
CA PRO A 156 8.96 -31.64 25.47
C PRO A 156 8.27 -32.16 26.73
N GLU A 157 7.51 -33.25 26.62
CA GLU A 157 7.21 -34.11 27.77
C GLU A 157 6.87 -35.50 27.24
N ASP A 158 7.42 -36.53 27.90
CA ASP A 158 7.33 -37.98 27.61
C ASP A 158 8.41 -38.57 26.70
N THR A 159 9.59 -38.80 27.30
CA THR A 159 10.54 -39.84 26.85
C THR A 159 10.56 -40.97 27.89
N PRO A 160 10.16 -42.21 27.56
CA PRO A 160 10.52 -43.39 28.33
C PRO A 160 11.96 -43.82 27.97
N LEU A 161 12.76 -44.12 28.99
CA LEU A 161 14.14 -44.61 28.92
C LEU A 161 14.30 -45.89 28.07
N PRO A 162 15.45 -46.08 27.38
CA PRO A 162 15.71 -47.28 26.59
C PRO A 162 16.18 -48.48 27.45
N PRO A 163 15.83 -49.74 27.08
CA PRO A 163 16.39 -50.94 27.71
C PRO A 163 17.81 -51.25 27.23
N GLN A 164 18.56 -51.90 28.13
CA GLN A 164 19.97 -52.28 28.04
C GLN A 164 20.23 -53.43 27.02
N ILE A 165 21.43 -53.42 26.44
CA ILE A 165 21.99 -54.43 25.51
C ILE A 165 22.47 -55.68 26.28
N PRO A 166 22.43 -56.88 25.69
CA PRO A 166 23.47 -57.88 25.94
C PRO A 166 24.22 -58.32 24.67
N ASP A 167 25.54 -58.08 24.72
CA ASP A 167 26.64 -59.00 24.45
C ASP A 167 26.93 -59.64 23.05
N MET A 168 28.22 -59.49 22.70
CA MET A 168 29.16 -60.41 22.00
C MET A 168 29.45 -60.28 20.49
N ASP A 169 30.60 -59.63 20.24
CA ASP A 169 31.79 -59.99 19.42
C ASP A 169 31.67 -60.31 17.91
N PRO A 170 32.63 -59.82 17.08
CA PRO A 170 33.91 -60.54 16.90
C PRO A 170 35.19 -59.67 16.81
N PRO A 171 36.39 -60.31 16.78
CA PRO A 171 37.67 -59.69 17.17
C PRO A 171 38.62 -59.29 16.02
N ILE A 172 39.45 -58.29 16.33
CA ILE A 172 40.89 -58.05 16.01
C ILE A 172 41.34 -58.05 14.53
N ALA A 173 41.91 -56.92 14.05
CA ALA A 173 43.34 -56.79 13.67
C ALA A 173 43.65 -55.51 12.83
N ASP A 174 44.34 -54.58 13.47
CA ASP A 174 45.51 -53.78 13.06
C ASP A 174 45.89 -53.42 11.58
N ILE A 175 46.05 -52.09 11.41
CA ILE A 175 47.08 -51.28 10.71
C ILE A 175 47.38 -51.49 9.21
N SER A 176 47.32 -50.36 8.47
CA SER A 176 48.38 -49.78 7.60
C SER A 176 47.91 -49.41 6.18
N ALA A 177 47.94 -48.11 5.86
CA ALA A 177 47.94 -47.59 4.49
C ALA A 177 49.24 -47.99 3.73
N PRO A 178 49.29 -48.05 2.38
CA PRO A 178 49.49 -46.82 1.59
C PRO A 178 48.96 -46.78 0.12
N LYS A 179 48.79 -45.54 -0.38
CA LYS A 179 48.91 -44.99 -1.77
C LYS A 179 48.51 -45.81 -3.00
N GLN A 180 47.64 -45.25 -3.86
CA GLN A 180 47.95 -45.04 -5.30
C GLN A 180 47.05 -43.98 -6.00
N SER A 181 47.68 -43.12 -6.81
CA SER A 181 47.08 -42.13 -7.73
C SER A 181 46.49 -42.75 -9.01
N GLN A 182 45.52 -42.06 -9.62
CA GLN A 182 45.37 -41.78 -11.08
C GLN A 182 44.08 -40.95 -11.28
N ASN A 183 44.17 -39.64 -11.55
CA ASN A 183 44.21 -38.96 -12.87
C ASN A 183 42.95 -39.14 -13.74
N LEU A 184 42.20 -38.03 -13.96
CA LEU A 184 41.62 -37.63 -15.25
C LEU A 184 41.30 -36.11 -15.23
N GLU A 185 41.51 -35.49 -16.38
CA GLU A 185 41.70 -34.06 -16.68
C GLU A 185 40.38 -33.38 -17.20
N PRO A 186 40.33 -32.18 -17.83
CA PRO A 186 39.51 -31.05 -17.37
C PRO A 186 38.46 -30.47 -18.38
N VAL A 187 37.48 -29.69 -17.85
CA VAL A 187 36.83 -28.45 -18.41
C VAL A 187 36.01 -28.58 -19.73
N PRO A 188 34.79 -27.98 -19.83
CA PRO A 188 34.70 -26.59 -20.33
C PRO A 188 33.77 -25.67 -19.52
N ALA A 189 34.30 -24.47 -19.29
CA ALA A 189 33.55 -23.26 -18.97
C ALA A 189 32.64 -22.88 -20.16
N ILE A 190 31.45 -22.38 -19.86
CA ILE A 190 30.63 -21.63 -20.80
C ILE A 190 30.37 -20.26 -20.18
N GLU A 191 30.77 -19.24 -20.92
CA GLU A 191 30.80 -17.82 -20.59
C GLU A 191 29.39 -17.21 -20.40
N PRO A 192 29.25 -16.12 -19.61
CA PRO A 192 28.01 -15.37 -19.53
C PRO A 192 27.81 -14.50 -20.77
N PRO A 193 26.59 -14.39 -21.34
CA PRO A 193 26.35 -13.38 -22.36
C PRO A 193 26.24 -12.00 -21.71
N ILE A 194 27.21 -11.13 -22.00
CA ILE A 194 27.14 -9.68 -21.83
C ILE A 194 26.62 -9.07 -23.13
N SER A 195 25.47 -8.39 -23.07
CA SER A 195 24.99 -7.33 -23.98
C SER A 195 23.62 -6.89 -23.43
N SER A 196 23.25 -5.66 -23.11
CA SER A 196 23.68 -4.28 -23.37
C SER A 196 23.01 -3.39 -22.29
N PRO A 197 23.38 -2.10 -22.12
CA PRO A 197 22.91 -1.30 -20.98
C PRO A 197 21.39 -1.07 -21.05
N VAL A 198 20.71 -1.34 -19.94
CA VAL A 198 19.30 -0.97 -19.74
C VAL A 198 19.20 0.55 -19.84
N ALA A 199 18.66 1.02 -20.96
CA ALA A 199 18.23 2.39 -21.13
C ALA A 199 17.16 2.71 -20.07
N PRO A 200 17.11 3.95 -19.55
CA PRO A 200 16.15 4.31 -18.50
C PRO A 200 14.73 4.01 -18.98
N GLU A 201 14.01 3.21 -18.20
CA GLU A 201 12.59 2.93 -18.40
C GLU A 201 11.84 4.26 -18.47
N GLU A 202 11.34 4.61 -19.65
CA GLU A 202 10.42 5.73 -19.83
C GLU A 202 9.12 5.37 -19.11
N TYR A 203 8.93 5.95 -17.93
CA TYR A 203 7.64 5.98 -17.26
C TYR A 203 6.63 6.59 -18.24
N PHE A 204 5.61 5.81 -18.59
CA PHE A 204 4.57 6.25 -19.51
C PHE A 204 3.92 7.54 -18.96
N MET A 205 4.26 8.67 -19.58
CA MET A 205 3.50 9.90 -19.45
C MET A 205 2.21 9.71 -20.25
N ALA A 206 1.17 9.21 -19.59
CA ALA A 206 -0.17 9.40 -20.11
C ALA A 206 -0.48 10.90 -20.02
N ASP A 207 -0.48 11.56 -21.18
CA ASP A 207 -1.09 12.87 -21.37
C ASP A 207 -2.60 12.71 -21.16
N VAL A 208 -3.03 12.78 -19.90
CA VAL A 208 -4.43 12.78 -19.53
C VAL A 208 -4.88 14.21 -19.65
N LYS A 209 -5.58 14.51 -20.75
CA LYS A 209 -6.42 15.71 -20.86
C LYS A 209 -7.20 15.86 -19.55
N GLU A 210 -7.01 16.98 -18.87
CA GLU A 210 -7.84 17.44 -17.76
C GLU A 210 -9.30 17.47 -18.23
N GLU A 211 -10.02 16.39 -17.96
CA GLU A 211 -11.46 16.41 -17.98
C GLU A 211 -11.87 17.09 -16.66
N ASN A 212 -12.39 18.31 -16.78
CA ASN A 212 -12.95 19.08 -15.67
C ASN A 212 -14.10 18.27 -15.05
N ILE A 213 -13.79 17.51 -14.02
CA ILE A 213 -14.79 16.98 -13.11
C ILE A 213 -14.90 18.03 -12.01
N ASP A 214 -15.91 18.89 -12.13
CA ASP A 214 -16.36 19.79 -11.08
C ASP A 214 -16.78 18.95 -9.86
N VAL A 215 -15.82 18.66 -8.99
CA VAL A 215 -16.10 18.10 -7.67
C VAL A 215 -16.31 19.27 -6.73
N GLU A 216 -17.56 19.40 -6.28
CA GLU A 216 -18.02 20.39 -5.32
C GLU A 216 -17.33 20.16 -3.96
N ILE A 217 -16.22 20.85 -3.71
CA ILE A 217 -15.48 20.79 -2.44
C ILE A 217 -16.07 21.79 -1.45
N ALA A 218 -17.03 21.34 -0.64
CA ALA A 218 -17.28 21.90 0.68
C ALA A 218 -16.28 21.23 1.65
N LYS A 219 -15.37 21.94 2.32
CA LYS A 219 -15.71 22.81 3.44
C LYS A 219 -14.45 23.55 3.92
N LYS A 220 -14.01 24.56 3.15
CA LYS A 220 -13.26 25.76 3.61
C LYS A 220 -13.01 26.76 2.47
N GLU A 221 -13.19 26.34 1.22
CA GLU A 221 -13.17 27.24 0.06
C GLU A 221 -14.47 28.02 -0.15
N SER A 222 -15.60 27.55 0.42
CA SER A 222 -16.92 28.15 0.22
C SER A 222 -17.02 29.63 0.64
N PHE A 223 -16.36 30.05 1.73
CA PHE A 223 -16.43 31.46 2.15
C PHE A 223 -15.61 32.39 1.26
N LEU A 224 -14.41 31.98 0.83
CA LEU A 224 -13.58 32.80 -0.06
C LEU A 224 -14.13 32.80 -1.49
N ALA A 225 -14.66 31.68 -1.97
CA ALA A 225 -15.35 31.61 -3.25
C ALA A 225 -16.63 32.47 -3.24
N PHE A 226 -17.39 32.45 -2.14
CA PHE A 226 -18.54 33.34 -1.93
C PHE A 226 -18.14 34.82 -1.89
N LEU A 227 -17.08 35.18 -1.16
CA LEU A 227 -16.53 36.53 -1.14
C LEU A 227 -16.04 36.98 -2.51
N LYS A 228 -15.36 36.09 -3.25
CA LYS A 228 -14.90 36.35 -4.62
C LYS A 228 -16.09 36.56 -5.56
N TYR A 229 -17.14 35.74 -5.44
CA TYR A 229 -18.37 35.88 -6.22
C TYR A 229 -19.11 37.19 -5.91
N ILE A 230 -19.23 37.57 -4.64
CA ILE A 230 -19.82 38.86 -4.23
C ILE A 230 -18.95 40.03 -4.66
N ALA A 231 -17.63 39.91 -4.55
CA ALA A 231 -16.72 40.96 -4.98
C ALA A 231 -16.83 41.18 -6.50
N VAL A 232 -16.87 40.14 -7.32
CA VAL A 232 -16.95 40.30 -8.78
C VAL A 232 -18.34 40.75 -9.24
N THR A 233 -19.41 40.20 -8.65
CA THR A 233 -20.79 40.39 -9.15
C THR A 233 -21.51 41.56 -8.46
N TYR A 234 -21.18 41.83 -7.20
CA TYR A 234 -21.87 42.82 -6.35
C TYR A 234 -20.89 43.82 -5.73
N TRP A 235 -19.81 44.18 -6.42
CA TRP A 235 -18.82 45.16 -5.91
C TRP A 235 -19.42 46.52 -5.55
N TRP A 236 -20.47 46.93 -6.26
CA TRP A 236 -21.21 48.16 -5.96
C TRP A 236 -21.91 48.11 -4.59
N VAL A 237 -22.37 46.93 -4.13
CA VAL A 237 -22.98 46.75 -2.81
C VAL A 237 -21.95 46.98 -1.71
N LEU A 238 -20.70 46.56 -1.91
CA LEU A 238 -19.60 46.80 -0.97
C LEU A 238 -19.27 48.29 -0.86
N ILE A 239 -19.30 49.02 -1.98
CA ILE A 239 -19.13 50.48 -1.99
C ILE A 239 -20.29 51.18 -1.27
N VAL A 240 -21.53 50.77 -1.51
CA VAL A 240 -22.71 51.34 -0.82
C VAL A 240 -22.65 51.08 0.68
N LEU A 241 -22.25 49.88 1.10
CA LEU A 241 -22.04 49.54 2.50
C LEU A 241 -20.96 50.42 3.14
N LEU A 242 -19.83 50.62 2.46
CA LEU A 242 -18.75 51.48 2.93
C LEU A 242 -19.22 52.92 3.11
N VAL A 243 -19.96 53.48 2.15
CA VAL A 243 -20.53 54.83 2.24
C VAL A 243 -21.49 54.94 3.41
N LEU A 244 -22.32 53.93 3.65
CA LEU A 244 -23.26 53.91 4.78
C LEU A 244 -22.52 53.86 6.12
N ILE A 245 -21.46 53.07 6.23
CA ILE A 245 -20.58 53.05 7.41
C ILE A 245 -19.95 54.42 7.63
N CYS A 246 -19.38 55.04 6.59
CA CYS A 246 -18.82 56.39 6.67
C CYS A 246 -19.86 57.41 7.12
N LEU A 247 -21.08 57.37 6.58
CA LEU A 247 -22.17 58.25 7.00
C LEU A 247 -22.51 58.07 8.48
N VAL A 248 -22.62 56.83 8.97
CA VAL A 248 -22.87 56.56 10.40
C VAL A 248 -21.74 57.12 11.26
N PHE A 249 -20.47 56.95 10.85
CA PHE A 249 -19.34 57.54 11.57
C PHE A 249 -19.33 59.06 11.52
N PHE A 250 -19.69 59.67 10.39
CA PHE A 250 -19.83 61.12 10.26
C PHE A 250 -20.95 61.66 11.15
N PHE A 251 -22.12 61.03 11.16
CA PHE A 251 -23.23 61.42 12.03
C PHE A 251 -22.87 61.24 13.51
N LYS A 252 -22.21 60.14 13.88
CA LYS A 252 -21.73 59.93 15.25
C LYS A 252 -20.68 60.96 15.64
N SER A 253 -19.78 61.33 14.73
CA SER A 253 -18.78 62.37 14.95
C SER A 253 -19.38 63.77 15.07
N LEU A 254 -20.48 64.06 14.36
CA LEU A 254 -21.20 65.33 14.47
C LEU A 254 -21.99 65.42 15.78
N ILE A 255 -22.64 64.33 16.21
CA ILE A 255 -23.33 64.27 17.51
C ILE A 255 -22.35 64.44 18.68
N HIS A 256 -21.12 63.92 18.58
CA HIS A 256 -20.14 64.01 19.66
C HIS A 256 -19.39 65.35 19.72
N ARG A 257 -19.64 66.25 18.76
CA ARG A 257 -18.98 67.56 18.64
C ARG A 257 -19.95 68.74 18.87
N SER A 258 -21.23 68.46 19.14
CA SER A 258 -22.24 69.41 19.66
C SER A 258 -22.42 69.21 21.15
#